data_AF-A0AAD7Q7Y7-F1
#
_entry.id   AF-A0AAD7Q7Y7-F1
#
_cell.length_a   1.000
_cell.length_b   1.000
_cell.length_c   1.000
_cell.angle_alpha   90.00
_cell.angle_beta   90.00
_cell.angle_gamma   90.00
#
_symmetry.space_group_name_H-M   'P 1'
#
loop_
_entity.id
_entity.type
_entity.pdbx_description
1 polymer ?
#
loop_
_entity_poly.entity_id
_entity_poly.type
_entity_poly.pdbx_seq_one_letter_code
_entity_poly.pdbx_strand_id
1 'polypeptide(L)'
;MNFNFKGLAIGNPLLDFDIDFNSKAEFFCSHGLISDSTCESFNKIGNPSQIRRQTVSGTLTDVCAGANKQVFSELSSYVDTYDITLSICLASVLQQAAVLHQLVRFIHILEGKKS
;
A
#
# COMPACT_ATOMS: atom_id res chain seq x y z
N MET A 1 12.13 -43.29 -6.02
CA MET A 1 11.28 -42.09 -5.81
C MET A 1 10.68 -41.74 -7.16
N ASN A 2 9.36 -41.75 -7.30
CA ASN A 2 8.69 -41.45 -8.57
C ASN A 2 7.78 -40.24 -8.35
N PHE A 3 8.22 -39.05 -8.78
CA PHE A 3 7.47 -37.81 -8.62
C PHE A 3 6.82 -37.43 -9.97
N ASN A 4 5.48 -37.41 -10.00
CA ASN A 4 4.69 -37.12 -11.20
C ASN A 4 4.10 -35.69 -11.12
N PHE A 5 4.95 -34.70 -11.35
CA PHE A 5 4.60 -33.28 -11.29
C PHE A 5 3.65 -32.88 -12.44
N LYS A 6 2.59 -32.14 -12.12
CA LYS A 6 1.58 -31.67 -13.10
C LYS A 6 1.60 -30.17 -13.37
N GLY A 7 2.12 -29.36 -12.47
CA GLY A 7 2.19 -27.91 -12.66
C GLY A 7 2.34 -27.14 -11.35
N LEU A 8 2.67 -25.85 -11.50
CA LEU A 8 2.81 -24.86 -10.43
C LEU A 8 2.08 -23.58 -10.85
N ALA A 9 1.25 -23.05 -9.97
CA ALA A 9 0.65 -21.73 -10.11
C ALA A 9 1.11 -20.86 -8.94
N ILE A 10 1.45 -19.60 -9.24
CA ILE A 10 1.88 -18.63 -8.22
C ILE A 10 1.13 -17.32 -8.50
N GLY A 11 0.45 -16.79 -7.48
CA GLY A 11 -0.31 -15.54 -7.58
C GLY A 11 0.49 -14.38 -6.98
N ASN A 12 0.60 -13.29 -7.74
CA ASN A 12 1.37 -12.08 -7.41
C ASN A 12 2.76 -12.34 -6.79
N PRO A 13 3.58 -13.22 -7.41
CA PRO A 13 4.92 -13.52 -6.92
C PRO A 13 5.88 -12.34 -7.06
N LEU A 14 6.96 -12.41 -6.28
CA LEU A 14 8.24 -11.80 -6.64
C LEU A 14 9.03 -12.81 -7.49
N LEU A 15 9.22 -12.53 -8.78
CA LEU A 15 9.93 -13.34 -9.77
C LEU A 15 11.29 -12.75 -10.12
N ASP A 16 11.37 -11.43 -10.29
CA ASP A 16 12.60 -10.70 -10.59
C ASP A 16 12.69 -9.45 -9.71
N PHE A 17 13.77 -9.37 -8.94
CA PHE A 17 13.92 -8.32 -7.94
C PHE A 17 13.89 -6.93 -8.56
N ASP A 18 14.63 -6.67 -9.63
CA ASP A 18 14.73 -5.33 -10.17
C ASP A 18 13.46 -4.97 -10.95
N ILE A 19 12.92 -5.88 -11.75
CA ILE A 19 11.68 -5.65 -12.52
C ILE A 19 10.49 -5.44 -11.58
N ASP A 20 10.26 -6.37 -10.65
CA ASP A 20 9.06 -6.33 -9.81
C ASP A 20 9.08 -5.16 -8.83
N PHE A 21 10.24 -4.81 -8.27
CA PHE A 21 10.31 -3.61 -7.43
C PHE A 21 10.18 -2.36 -8.27
N ASN A 22 10.91 -2.22 -9.39
CA ASN A 22 10.86 -0.98 -10.18
C ASN A 22 9.47 -0.73 -10.79
N SER A 23 8.72 -1.78 -11.15
CA SER A 23 7.34 -1.66 -11.62
C SER A 23 6.39 -0.98 -10.61
N LYS A 24 6.72 -0.97 -9.30
CA LYS A 24 5.92 -0.25 -8.29
C LYS A 24 5.91 1.25 -8.53
N ALA A 25 7.00 1.80 -9.04
CA ALA A 25 7.05 3.23 -9.36
C ALA A 25 6.03 3.52 -10.47
N GLU A 26 6.10 2.80 -11.58
CA GLU A 26 5.16 2.95 -12.69
C GLU A 26 3.70 2.67 -12.28
N PHE A 27 3.46 1.68 -11.42
CA PHE A 27 2.15 1.39 -10.87
C PHE A 27 1.59 2.59 -10.08
N PHE A 28 2.35 3.17 -9.15
CA PHE A 28 1.89 4.32 -8.37
C PHE A 28 1.64 5.55 -9.25
N CYS A 29 2.50 5.79 -10.24
CA CYS A 29 2.30 6.91 -11.17
C CYS A 29 1.04 6.73 -12.03
N SER A 30 0.88 5.57 -12.66
CA SER A 30 -0.23 5.30 -13.59
C SER A 30 -1.60 5.23 -12.89
N HIS A 31 -1.62 4.98 -11.58
CA HIS A 31 -2.84 4.96 -10.78
C HIS A 31 -3.10 6.29 -10.04
N GLY A 32 -2.32 7.33 -10.33
CA GLY A 32 -2.50 8.66 -9.76
C GLY A 32 -2.30 8.72 -8.24
N LEU A 33 -1.52 7.78 -7.69
CA LEU A 33 -1.28 7.70 -6.25
C LEU A 33 -0.18 8.66 -5.77
N ILE A 34 0.65 9.13 -6.71
CA ILE A 34 1.72 10.08 -6.47
C ILE A 34 1.75 11.15 -7.58
N SER A 35 2.31 12.31 -7.26
CA SER A 35 2.50 13.44 -8.17
C SER A 35 3.58 13.16 -9.23
N ASP A 36 3.55 13.88 -10.34
CA ASP A 36 4.54 13.74 -11.41
C ASP A 36 5.98 13.95 -10.92
N SER A 37 6.21 14.92 -10.03
CA SER A 37 7.54 15.16 -9.46
C SER A 37 8.01 14.00 -8.57
N THR A 38 7.10 13.41 -7.79
CA THR A 38 7.40 12.24 -6.98
C THR A 38 7.60 11.01 -7.85
N CYS A 39 6.84 10.85 -8.94
CA CYS A 39 7.04 9.81 -9.95
C CYS A 39 8.42 9.88 -10.58
N GLU A 40 8.88 11.07 -10.98
CA GLU A 40 10.21 11.25 -11.59
C GLU A 40 11.33 10.91 -10.59
N SER A 41 11.22 11.41 -9.35
CA SER A 41 12.15 11.12 -8.26
C SER A 41 12.23 9.63 -7.96
N PHE A 42 11.07 8.96 -7.90
CA PHE A 42 10.95 7.54 -7.59
C PHE A 42 11.42 6.64 -8.73
N ASN A 43 11.42 7.10 -9.99
CA ASN A 43 11.99 6.33 -11.10
C ASN A 43 13.49 6.55 -11.28
N LYS A 44 14.00 7.76 -11.04
CA LYS A 44 15.37 8.15 -11.42
C LYS A 44 16.36 8.23 -10.26
N ILE A 45 15.93 8.70 -9.10
CA ILE A 45 16.82 9.05 -7.98
C ILE A 45 16.89 7.89 -6.98
N GLY A 46 15.74 7.46 -6.49
CA GLY A 46 15.61 6.32 -5.59
C GLY A 46 14.69 5.31 -6.21
N ASN A 47 15.16 4.58 -7.24
CA ASN A 47 14.32 3.53 -7.81
C ASN A 47 13.97 2.47 -6.75
N PRO A 48 12.77 1.86 -6.81
CA PRO A 48 12.28 1.01 -5.73
C PRO A 48 13.19 -0.19 -5.43
N SER A 49 13.82 -0.77 -6.45
CA SER A 49 14.75 -1.90 -6.28
C SER A 49 16.00 -1.47 -5.50
N GLN A 50 16.59 -0.31 -5.82
CA GLN A 50 17.71 0.25 -5.08
C GLN A 50 17.33 0.58 -3.65
N ILE A 51 16.19 1.25 -3.41
CA ILE A 51 15.68 1.52 -2.06
C ILE A 51 15.58 0.20 -1.30
N ARG A 52 14.92 -0.81 -1.87
CA ARG A 52 14.74 -2.12 -1.23
C ARG A 52 16.06 -2.78 -0.88
N ARG A 53 17.01 -2.79 -1.81
CA ARG A 53 18.34 -3.38 -1.63
C ARG A 53 19.09 -2.70 -0.50
N GLN A 54 19.11 -1.37 -0.50
CA GLN A 54 19.78 -0.57 0.52
C GLN A 54 19.11 -0.69 1.90
N THR A 55 17.78 -0.77 1.95
CA THR A 55 17.05 -1.01 3.21
C THR A 55 17.42 -2.35 3.81
N VAL A 56 17.47 -3.42 2.99
CA VAL A 56 17.81 -4.77 3.45
C VAL A 56 19.27 -4.86 3.89
N SER A 57 20.19 -4.19 3.19
CA SER A 57 21.62 -4.16 3.57
C SER A 57 21.95 -3.18 4.70
N GLY A 58 20.99 -2.36 5.15
CA GLY A 58 21.23 -1.31 6.15
C GLY A 58 22.10 -0.15 5.64
N THR A 59 22.16 0.05 4.32
CA THR A 59 22.99 1.07 3.66
C THR A 59 22.14 2.11 2.92
N LEU A 60 20.97 2.45 3.47
CA LEU A 60 20.04 3.42 2.86
C LEU A 60 20.65 4.81 2.86
N THR A 61 20.85 5.36 1.67
CA THR A 61 21.34 6.73 1.49
C THR A 61 20.24 7.75 1.80
N ASP A 62 20.61 8.94 2.26
CA ASP A 62 19.66 10.02 2.57
C ASP A 62 18.79 10.41 1.36
N VAL A 63 19.36 10.33 0.17
CA VAL A 63 18.69 10.61 -1.10
C VAL A 63 17.59 9.56 -1.37
N CYS A 64 17.90 8.27 -1.25
CA CYS A 64 16.91 7.20 -1.38
C CYS A 64 15.86 7.24 -0.26
N ALA A 65 16.27 7.56 0.97
CA ALA A 65 15.36 7.71 2.10
C ALA A 65 14.38 8.88 1.88
N GLY A 66 14.87 10.00 1.35
CA GLY A 66 14.07 11.17 0.99
C GLY A 66 13.03 10.86 -0.09
N ALA A 67 13.45 10.23 -1.19
CA ALA A 67 12.55 9.81 -2.26
C ALA A 67 11.48 8.83 -1.74
N ASN A 68 11.88 7.83 -0.94
CA ASN A 68 10.96 6.89 -0.33
C ASN A 68 9.95 7.60 0.59
N LYS A 69 10.41 8.55 1.40
CA LYS A 69 9.55 9.33 2.29
C LYS A 69 8.54 10.18 1.52
N GLN A 70 8.92 10.79 0.39
CA GLN A 70 8.01 11.55 -0.45
C GLN A 70 6.86 10.67 -0.97
N VAL A 71 7.20 9.51 -1.55
CA VAL A 71 6.21 8.54 -2.05
C VAL A 71 5.23 8.13 -0.96
N PHE A 72 5.71 7.70 0.21
CA PHE A 72 4.83 7.26 1.29
C PHE A 72 4.06 8.40 1.97
N SER A 73 4.53 9.64 1.87
CA SER A 73 3.77 10.80 2.34
C SER A 73 2.57 11.13 1.45
N GLU A 74 2.70 10.92 0.14
CA GLU A 74 1.61 11.14 -0.82
C GLU A 74 0.61 9.99 -0.85
N LEU A 75 1.09 8.74 -0.75
CA LEU A 75 0.22 7.58 -0.58
C LEU A 75 -0.68 7.69 0.66
N SER A 76 -0.18 8.36 1.71
CA SER A 76 -0.82 8.48 3.02
C SER A 76 -1.00 7.15 3.76
N SER A 77 -1.44 7.22 5.01
CA SER A 77 -1.77 6.03 5.81
C SER A 77 -3.13 5.40 5.46
N TYR A 78 -3.88 5.96 4.49
CA TYR A 78 -5.24 5.54 4.16
C TYR A 78 -5.34 4.69 2.89
N VAL A 79 -4.22 4.45 2.20
CA VAL A 79 -4.13 3.60 1.02
C VAL A 79 -3.48 2.28 1.40
N ASP A 80 -4.16 1.16 1.13
CA ASP A 80 -3.54 -0.16 1.23
C ASP A 80 -2.75 -0.46 -0.06
N THR A 81 -1.43 -0.61 0.07
CA THR A 81 -0.57 -0.91 -1.09
C THR A 81 -0.73 -2.33 -1.64
N TYR A 82 -1.44 -3.22 -0.93
CA TYR A 82 -1.82 -4.55 -1.43
C TYR A 82 -3.12 -4.51 -2.23
N ASP A 83 -4.03 -3.59 -1.92
CA ASP A 83 -5.28 -3.34 -2.66
C ASP A 83 -5.67 -1.86 -2.55
N ILE A 84 -5.33 -1.08 -3.58
CA ILE A 84 -5.52 0.38 -3.59
C ILE A 84 -7.00 0.79 -3.73
N THR A 85 -7.90 -0.15 -4.03
CA THR A 85 -9.33 0.11 -4.16
C THR A 85 -10.09 -0.16 -2.87
N LEU A 86 -9.47 -0.90 -1.94
CA LEU A 86 -10.02 -1.21 -0.64
C LEU A 86 -9.69 -0.10 0.38
N SER A 87 -10.57 0.05 1.36
CA SER A 87 -10.27 0.90 2.53
C SER A 87 -9.33 0.17 3.49
N ILE A 88 -8.46 0.92 4.16
CA ILE A 88 -7.67 0.37 5.27
C ILE A 88 -8.57 -0.23 6.35
N CYS A 89 -8.08 -1.28 7.02
CA CYS A 89 -8.78 -1.82 8.18
C CYS A 89 -8.83 -0.78 9.31
N LEU A 90 -10.04 -0.40 9.73
CA LEU A 90 -10.24 0.38 10.95
C LEU A 90 -9.69 -0.41 12.14
N ALA A 91 -8.99 0.28 13.04
CA ALA A 91 -8.63 -0.29 14.33
C ALA A 91 -9.89 -0.85 15.02
N SER A 92 -9.75 -1.96 15.76
CA SER A 92 -10.89 -2.65 16.39
C SER A 92 -11.78 -1.69 17.19
N VAL A 93 -11.18 -0.73 17.90
CA VAL A 93 -11.89 0.32 18.66
C VAL A 93 -12.69 1.26 17.76
N LEU A 94 -12.14 1.68 16.62
CA LEU A 94 -12.84 2.54 15.67
C LEU A 94 -13.97 1.77 14.97
N GLN A 95 -13.76 0.49 14.67
CA GLN A 95 -14.80 -0.40 14.15
C GLN A 95 -15.95 -0.55 15.16
N GLN A 96 -15.64 -0.80 16.43
CA GLN A 96 -16.61 -0.89 17.52
C GLN A 96 -17.37 0.44 17.70
N ALA A 97 -16.66 1.57 17.65
CA ALA A 97 -17.28 2.89 17.70
C ALA A 97 -18.21 3.15 16.51
N ALA A 98 -17.82 2.75 15.30
CA ALA A 98 -18.65 2.88 14.09
C ALA A 98 -19.93 2.04 14.20
N VAL A 99 -19.83 0.79 14.65
CA VAL A 99 -20.99 -0.09 14.89
C VAL A 99 -21.88 0.49 16.00
N LEU A 100 -21.29 0.95 17.10
CA LEU A 100 -22.03 1.59 18.19
C LEU A 100 -22.77 2.84 17.71
N HIS A 101 -22.10 3.71 16.94
CA HIS A 101 -22.73 4.88 16.34
C HIS A 101 -23.90 4.51 15.43
N GLN A 102 -23.77 3.44 14.65
CA GLN A 102 -24.85 2.95 13.80
C GLN A 102 -26.04 2.45 14.63
N LEU A 103 -25.79 1.69 15.70
CA LEU A 103 -26.82 1.20 16.62
C LEU A 103 -27.52 2.35 17.35
N VAL A 104 -26.78 3.32 17.88
CA VAL A 104 -27.34 4.50 18.57
C VAL A 104 -28.19 5.33 17.61
N ARG A 105 -27.74 5.50 16.36
CA ARG A 105 -28.51 6.21 15.33
C ARG A 105 -29.80 5.46 14.98
N PHE A 106 -29.73 4.13 14.90
CA PHE A 106 -30.91 3.28 14.69
C PHE A 106 -31.90 3.39 15.85
N ILE A 107 -31.42 3.38 17.09
CA ILE A 107 -32.26 3.59 18.29
C ILE A 107 -32.93 4.97 18.26
N HIS A 108 -32.19 6.05 17.93
CA HIS A 108 -32.78 7.39 17.81
C HIS A 108 -33.92 7.44 16.79
N ILE A 109 -33.76 6.78 15.64
CA ILE A 109 -34.81 6.67 14.62
C ILE A 109 -36.05 5.94 15.18
N LEU A 110 -35.86 4.82 15.89
CA LEU A 110 -36.95 4.06 16.49
C LEU A 110 -37.65 4.81 17.62
N GLU A 111 -36.91 5.60 18.39
CA GLU A 111 -37.43 6.44 19.47
C GLU A 111 -38.05 7.76 18.97
N GLY A 112 -38.02 8.04 17.66
CA GLY A 112 -38.50 9.30 17.09
C GLY A 112 -37.70 10.53 17.53
N LYS A 113 -36.50 10.33 18.10
CA LYS A 113 -35.59 11.42 18.45
C LYS A 113 -34.82 11.80 17.19
N LYS A 114 -35.08 13.00 16.65
CA LYS A 114 -34.33 13.52 15.49
C LYS A 114 -32.83 13.50 15.79
N SER A 115 -32.07 13.00 14.81
CA SER A 115 -30.60 13.01 14.76
C SER A 115 -30.00 14.39 14.98
#